data_AF-A0A1X0DXB5-F1
#
_entry.id   AF-A0A1X0DXB5-F1
#
_cell.length_a   1.000
_cell.length_b   1.000
_cell.length_c   1.000
_cell.angle_alpha   90.00
_cell.angle_beta   90.00
_cell.angle_gamma   90.00
#
_symmetry.space_group_name_H-M   'P 1'
#
loop_
_entity.id
_entity.type
_entity.pdbx_description
1 polymer ?
#
loop_
_entity_poly.entity_id
_entity_poly.type
_entity_poly.pdbx_seq_one_letter_code
_entity_poly.pdbx_strand_id
1 'polypeptide(L)'
;MASVFLTTALAVADTGTGGTVTDNAFSIGDFTFDPGEDGYTSIAPLSQLSPLLGIGGASISKALTSAGLARQDFDVYGNNGEQLGTVETNVNVQNLLGIESVQLRVIDADGGAGADGLPAVGTVYSITDLGGGFQNVYIATPGVDGGEATITDVLVTPLGNMNLDWLFAGYDATHGLNPGDAFAGLGAGTGEFSENAFTVDGVTFDPGAAGFADANELFGIAPLMNLGGGMAVLGSIQLPLYTQQLDVYDGGELLGAVKTNVNTLDLLGINATQFTVGASFGNPVIPAPGVDPSELPAAGTVYSVVNFGGGIQNIYAAVPGADGGAATITDTLVTPWGNTDLSSMFAGFDATKPLDPGAALTGLDGGAGNLGENAFTIGNLTFTPGDDGFTGINPLFGVAPLLAIGGGELSGVTLAPQDLAVYDADGSLLGSVDTAVNVSNLFGMIETTQFTVTGGEFEEGVTAGLPADGTVYSVTDLFGWTNIYQAVPGLDGSAASISDVLVTPFGNMDLSWMFSGFDATADFNPGDILAGLDFGDLG
;
A
#
# COMPACT_ATOMS: atom_id res chain seq x y z
N MET A 1 -37.63 -0.05 11.31
CA MET A 1 -37.92 -0.33 9.89
C MET A 1 -36.58 -0.68 9.23
N ALA A 2 -36.07 -1.89 9.46
CA ALA A 2 -34.69 -2.27 9.12
C ALA A 2 -34.65 -3.66 8.48
N SER A 3 -35.38 -3.86 7.37
CA SER A 3 -35.54 -5.20 6.77
C SER A 3 -35.67 -5.19 5.23
N VAL A 4 -35.19 -4.16 4.54
CA VAL A 4 -35.30 -4.08 3.06
C VAL A 4 -33.94 -3.95 2.34
N PHE A 5 -32.82 -3.84 3.07
CA PHE A 5 -31.50 -3.56 2.49
C PHE A 5 -30.60 -4.77 2.21
N LEU A 6 -31.11 -6.01 2.33
CA LEU A 6 -30.27 -7.21 2.15
C LEU A 6 -30.36 -7.80 0.74
N THR A 7 -30.20 -6.97 -0.30
CA THR A 7 -29.72 -7.46 -1.61
C THR A 7 -28.21 -7.33 -1.60
N THR A 8 -27.53 -8.41 -1.18
CA THR A 8 -26.08 -8.50 -1.27
C THR A 8 -25.61 -8.58 -2.69
N ALA A 9 -24.32 -8.32 -2.86
CA ALA A 9 -23.70 -8.34 -4.16
C ALA A 9 -23.88 -9.71 -4.83
N LEU A 10 -24.33 -9.70 -6.07
CA LEU A 10 -24.66 -10.88 -6.86
C LEU A 10 -24.13 -10.66 -8.28
N ALA A 11 -23.39 -11.63 -8.82
CA ALA A 11 -23.16 -11.63 -10.27
C ALA A 11 -24.50 -11.77 -10.99
N VAL A 12 -24.67 -11.05 -12.10
CA VAL A 12 -25.89 -11.17 -12.90
C VAL A 12 -25.72 -12.36 -13.83
N ALA A 13 -26.54 -13.40 -13.64
CA ALA A 13 -26.54 -14.56 -14.53
C ALA A 13 -26.90 -14.16 -15.97
N ASP A 14 -26.27 -14.83 -16.95
CA ASP A 14 -26.53 -14.71 -18.40
C ASP A 14 -28.03 -14.53 -18.65
N THR A 15 -28.39 -13.33 -19.09
CA THR A 15 -29.80 -12.97 -19.34
C THR A 15 -30.34 -13.59 -20.63
N GLY A 16 -29.55 -14.43 -21.29
CA GLY A 16 -29.83 -14.99 -22.59
C GLY A 16 -29.70 -13.93 -23.69
N THR A 17 -29.69 -14.40 -24.93
CA THR A 17 -29.58 -13.58 -26.15
C THR A 17 -30.72 -12.57 -26.29
N GLY A 18 -30.58 -11.42 -25.62
CA GLY A 18 -31.55 -10.33 -25.62
C GLY A 18 -31.50 -9.38 -24.42
N GLY A 19 -30.73 -9.64 -23.37
CA GLY A 19 -30.50 -8.66 -22.31
C GLY A 19 -29.48 -7.60 -22.71
N THR A 20 -29.66 -6.38 -22.19
CA THR A 20 -28.74 -5.25 -22.38
C THR A 20 -27.55 -5.28 -21.44
N VAL A 21 -27.54 -6.19 -20.46
CA VAL A 21 -26.52 -6.34 -19.42
C VAL A 21 -25.60 -7.51 -19.81
N THR A 22 -24.29 -7.30 -19.77
CA THR A 22 -23.30 -8.33 -20.10
C THR A 22 -23.08 -9.33 -18.98
N ASP A 23 -22.47 -10.48 -19.31
CA ASP A 23 -22.15 -11.54 -18.35
C ASP A 23 -21.07 -11.13 -17.33
N ASN A 24 -20.40 -10.01 -17.55
CA ASN A 24 -19.37 -9.47 -16.64
C ASN A 24 -19.96 -8.51 -15.58
N ALA A 25 -21.27 -8.26 -15.64
CA ALA A 25 -21.95 -7.34 -14.73
C ALA A 25 -22.12 -7.92 -13.33
N PHE A 26 -22.06 -7.04 -12.33
CA PHE A 26 -22.32 -7.38 -10.94
C PHE A 26 -23.34 -6.42 -10.35
N SER A 27 -24.10 -6.89 -9.37
CA SER A 27 -25.02 -6.05 -8.60
C SER A 27 -24.47 -5.83 -7.21
N ILE A 28 -24.74 -4.66 -6.62
CA ILE A 28 -24.44 -4.32 -5.23
C ILE A 28 -25.45 -3.28 -4.74
N GLY A 29 -26.16 -3.59 -3.64
CA GLY A 29 -27.23 -2.75 -3.14
C GLY A 29 -28.41 -2.67 -4.12
N ASP A 30 -28.69 -1.46 -4.62
CA ASP A 30 -29.81 -1.16 -5.52
C ASP A 30 -29.40 -1.06 -7.00
N PHE A 31 -28.13 -1.33 -7.29
CA PHE A 31 -27.52 -1.09 -8.60
C PHE A 31 -26.91 -2.34 -9.20
N THR A 32 -26.99 -2.44 -10.51
CA THR A 32 -26.21 -3.35 -11.34
C THR A 32 -25.22 -2.53 -12.15
N PHE A 33 -23.94 -2.87 -12.06
CA PHE A 33 -22.83 -2.26 -12.77
C PHE A 33 -22.37 -3.20 -13.88
N ASP A 34 -22.36 -2.71 -15.10
CA ASP A 34 -21.96 -3.45 -16.29
C ASP A 34 -20.72 -2.78 -16.92
N PRO A 35 -19.55 -3.47 -16.98
CA PRO A 35 -18.36 -2.91 -17.61
C PRO A 35 -18.44 -2.91 -19.15
N GLY A 36 -19.51 -3.45 -19.73
CA GLY A 36 -19.71 -3.58 -21.17
C GLY A 36 -19.03 -4.81 -21.77
N GLU A 37 -19.12 -4.94 -23.10
CA GLU A 37 -18.65 -6.13 -23.84
C GLU A 37 -17.13 -6.35 -23.73
N ASP A 38 -16.36 -5.25 -23.57
CA ASP A 38 -14.90 -5.29 -23.43
C ASP A 38 -14.47 -5.79 -22.04
N GLY A 39 -15.38 -5.82 -21.07
CA GLY A 39 -15.12 -6.30 -19.71
C GLY A 39 -14.27 -5.34 -18.88
N TYR A 40 -13.58 -5.90 -17.88
CA TYR A 40 -12.76 -5.13 -16.95
C TYR A 40 -11.40 -4.77 -17.53
N THR A 41 -10.95 -3.55 -17.27
CA THR A 41 -9.60 -3.11 -17.61
C THR A 41 -8.60 -3.70 -16.61
N SER A 42 -7.58 -4.41 -17.11
CA SER A 42 -6.47 -4.89 -16.28
C SER A 42 -5.68 -3.73 -15.68
N ILE A 43 -5.17 -3.93 -14.46
CA ILE A 43 -4.48 -2.93 -13.67
C ILE A 43 -3.06 -3.43 -13.39
N ALA A 44 -2.09 -2.76 -13.99
CA ALA A 44 -0.69 -3.00 -13.67
C ALA A 44 -0.43 -2.72 -12.18
N PRO A 45 0.36 -3.57 -11.48
CA PRO A 45 0.72 -3.32 -10.10
C PRO A 45 1.49 -2.00 -9.95
N LEU A 46 1.06 -1.14 -9.01
CA LEU A 46 1.86 0.00 -8.58
C LEU A 46 3.07 -0.50 -7.78
N SER A 47 2.87 -1.48 -6.91
CA SER A 47 3.93 -2.15 -6.16
C SER A 47 3.51 -3.58 -5.82
N GLN A 48 4.46 -4.51 -5.87
CA GLN A 48 4.22 -5.91 -5.59
C GLN A 48 5.39 -6.52 -4.83
N LEU A 49 5.05 -7.23 -3.77
CA LEU A 49 5.92 -7.81 -2.74
C LEU A 49 5.38 -9.21 -2.45
N SER A 50 5.47 -10.07 -3.45
CA SER A 50 4.85 -11.40 -3.48
C SER A 50 5.45 -12.32 -2.43
N PRO A 51 4.68 -13.24 -1.84
CA PRO A 51 3.22 -13.37 -1.91
C PRO A 51 2.49 -12.51 -0.86
N LEU A 52 3.17 -11.54 -0.24
CA LEU A 52 2.66 -10.80 0.92
C LEU A 52 1.66 -9.71 0.54
N LEU A 53 2.05 -8.84 -0.40
CA LEU A 53 1.29 -7.64 -0.74
C LEU A 53 1.42 -7.34 -2.23
N GLY A 54 0.31 -7.05 -2.88
CA GLY A 54 0.25 -6.43 -4.18
C GLY A 54 -0.77 -5.31 -4.15
N ILE A 55 -0.44 -4.15 -4.69
CA ILE A 55 -1.34 -3.01 -4.82
C ILE A 55 -1.34 -2.51 -6.25
N GLY A 56 -2.53 -2.24 -6.80
CA GLY A 56 -2.74 -1.67 -8.12
C GLY A 56 -3.75 -0.52 -8.06
N GLY A 57 -3.69 0.37 -9.04
CA GLY A 57 -4.47 1.61 -9.02
C GLY A 57 -3.70 2.73 -8.35
N ALA A 58 -4.29 3.35 -7.33
CA ALA A 58 -3.80 4.53 -6.60
C ALA A 58 -4.17 5.89 -7.22
N SER A 59 -3.94 6.95 -6.45
CA SER A 59 -4.13 8.34 -6.84
C SER A 59 -2.95 9.21 -6.39
N ILE A 60 -2.55 10.12 -7.27
CA ILE A 60 -1.54 11.16 -6.97
C ILE A 60 -2.19 12.55 -6.79
N SER A 61 -3.51 12.60 -6.85
CA SER A 61 -4.28 13.84 -6.85
C SER A 61 -4.77 14.19 -5.45
N LYS A 62 -4.91 15.50 -5.18
CA LYS A 62 -5.38 15.99 -3.88
C LYS A 62 -6.86 15.76 -3.61
N ALA A 63 -7.68 15.60 -4.64
CA ALA A 63 -9.12 15.39 -4.51
C ALA A 63 -9.46 13.92 -4.72
N LEU A 64 -10.22 13.32 -3.81
CA LEU A 64 -10.63 11.91 -3.89
C LEU A 64 -11.47 11.60 -5.13
N THR A 65 -12.24 12.57 -5.61
CA THR A 65 -13.12 12.46 -6.78
C THR A 65 -12.44 12.85 -8.09
N SER A 66 -11.11 12.94 -8.10
CA SER A 66 -10.37 13.17 -9.34
C SER A 66 -9.84 11.86 -9.91
N ALA A 67 -9.55 11.85 -11.21
CA ALA A 67 -9.01 10.68 -11.88
C ALA A 67 -7.74 10.17 -11.20
N GLY A 68 -7.76 8.90 -10.80
CA GLY A 68 -6.64 8.12 -10.32
C GLY A 68 -5.86 7.47 -11.47
N LEU A 69 -4.95 6.57 -11.12
CA LEU A 69 -4.08 5.87 -12.07
C LEU A 69 -4.79 4.74 -12.83
N ALA A 70 -5.81 4.14 -12.22
CA ALA A 70 -6.66 3.13 -12.86
C ALA A 70 -8.14 3.55 -12.75
N ARG A 71 -8.86 3.40 -13.87
CA ARG A 71 -10.25 3.81 -14.00
C ARG A 71 -11.07 2.76 -14.73
N GLN A 72 -12.35 2.69 -14.41
CA GLN A 72 -13.31 1.82 -15.07
C GLN A 72 -14.64 2.56 -15.21
N ASP A 73 -15.15 2.53 -16.43
CA ASP A 73 -16.51 2.99 -16.75
C ASP A 73 -17.49 1.84 -16.57
N PHE A 74 -18.68 2.16 -16.05
CA PHE A 74 -19.78 1.23 -15.90
C PHE A 74 -21.08 1.84 -16.43
N ASP A 75 -21.83 1.06 -17.21
CA ASP A 75 -23.26 1.27 -17.38
C ASP A 75 -23.97 0.83 -16.09
N VAL A 76 -24.84 1.69 -15.56
CA VAL A 76 -25.55 1.46 -14.31
C VAL A 76 -27.02 1.22 -14.58
N TYR A 77 -27.55 0.15 -14.01
CA TYR A 77 -28.97 -0.21 -14.05
C TYR A 77 -29.55 -0.22 -12.63
N GLY A 78 -30.80 0.20 -12.49
CA GLY A 78 -31.52 0.06 -11.22
C GLY A 78 -32.05 -1.36 -11.01
N ASN A 79 -32.55 -1.65 -9.80
CA ASN A 79 -33.21 -2.92 -9.44
C ASN A 79 -34.36 -3.38 -10.38
N ASN A 80 -34.93 -2.47 -11.17
CA ASN A 80 -35.97 -2.77 -12.17
C ASN A 80 -35.39 -3.20 -13.53
N GLY A 81 -34.06 -3.23 -13.69
CA GLY A 81 -33.34 -3.50 -14.93
C GLY A 81 -33.31 -2.33 -15.91
N GLU A 82 -33.75 -1.13 -15.51
CA GLU A 82 -33.69 0.07 -16.35
C GLU A 82 -32.29 0.71 -16.26
N GLN A 83 -31.72 1.07 -17.42
CA GLN A 83 -30.45 1.79 -17.47
C GLN A 83 -30.65 3.21 -16.95
N LEU A 84 -29.88 3.57 -15.93
CA LEU A 84 -29.91 4.88 -15.26
C LEU A 84 -28.90 5.85 -15.88
N GLY A 85 -27.79 5.35 -16.41
CA GLY A 85 -26.71 6.14 -17.00
C GLY A 85 -25.36 5.45 -16.87
N THR A 86 -24.29 6.24 -16.91
CA THR A 86 -22.92 5.74 -16.73
C THR A 86 -22.25 6.38 -15.52
N VAL A 87 -21.35 5.63 -14.90
CA VAL A 87 -20.44 6.16 -13.87
C VAL A 87 -19.00 5.85 -14.24
N GLU A 88 -18.10 6.79 -13.97
CA GLU A 88 -16.66 6.56 -14.02
C GLU A 88 -16.16 6.34 -12.59
N THR A 89 -15.32 5.33 -12.39
CA THR A 89 -14.76 4.98 -11.09
C THR A 89 -13.24 4.98 -11.09
N ASN A 90 -12.64 5.39 -9.99
CA ASN A 90 -11.27 4.99 -9.67
C ASN A 90 -11.30 3.56 -9.15
N VAL A 91 -10.37 2.74 -9.62
CA VAL A 91 -10.26 1.33 -9.23
C VAL A 91 -8.95 1.11 -8.48
N ASN A 92 -9.05 0.64 -7.24
CA ASN A 92 -7.93 0.10 -6.50
C ASN A 92 -8.11 -1.41 -6.36
N VAL A 93 -7.01 -2.13 -6.46
CA VAL A 93 -6.97 -3.58 -6.28
C VAL A 93 -5.84 -3.94 -5.34
N GLN A 94 -6.08 -4.94 -4.51
CA GLN A 94 -5.13 -5.45 -3.53
C GLN A 94 -5.10 -6.95 -3.58
N ASN A 95 -3.93 -7.52 -3.40
CA ASN A 95 -3.77 -8.88 -2.91
C ASN A 95 -2.92 -8.83 -1.64
N LEU A 96 -3.50 -9.21 -0.50
CA LEU A 96 -2.80 -9.27 0.79
C LEU A 96 -2.85 -10.71 1.29
N LEU A 97 -1.70 -11.39 1.29
CA LEU A 97 -1.57 -12.79 1.70
C LEU A 97 -2.54 -13.73 0.96
N GLY A 98 -2.80 -13.46 -0.33
CA GLY A 98 -3.75 -14.21 -1.15
C GLY A 98 -5.21 -13.78 -1.01
N ILE A 99 -5.52 -12.82 -0.12
CA ILE A 99 -6.85 -12.22 -0.01
C ILE A 99 -6.94 -11.08 -1.02
N GLU A 100 -7.81 -11.23 -1.99
CA GLU A 100 -8.00 -10.24 -3.05
C GLU A 100 -9.09 -9.24 -2.67
N SER A 101 -8.89 -7.98 -3.04
CA SER A 101 -9.88 -6.94 -2.79
C SER A 101 -9.89 -5.93 -3.92
N VAL A 102 -11.08 -5.41 -4.20
CA VAL A 102 -11.30 -4.31 -5.13
C VAL A 102 -12.02 -3.19 -4.41
N GLN A 103 -11.66 -1.96 -4.72
CA GLN A 103 -12.39 -0.77 -4.34
C GLN A 103 -12.69 0.06 -5.58
N LEU A 104 -13.96 0.44 -5.72
CA LEU A 104 -14.47 1.33 -6.73
C LEU A 104 -14.92 2.62 -6.04
N ARG A 105 -14.32 3.74 -6.41
CA ARG A 105 -14.75 5.07 -5.97
C ARG A 105 -15.37 5.81 -7.14
N VAL A 106 -16.64 6.18 -7.05
CA VAL A 106 -17.32 6.97 -8.08
C VAL A 106 -16.71 8.35 -8.16
N ILE A 107 -16.19 8.73 -9.32
CA ILE A 107 -15.56 10.05 -9.56
C ILE A 107 -16.38 10.93 -10.50
N ASP A 108 -17.18 10.31 -11.38
CA ASP A 108 -18.14 11.01 -12.23
C ASP A 108 -19.40 10.17 -12.43
N ALA A 109 -20.52 10.83 -12.67
CA ALA A 109 -21.81 10.21 -12.91
C ALA A 109 -22.59 11.01 -13.96
N ASP A 110 -22.81 10.42 -15.13
CA ASP A 110 -23.58 11.01 -16.23
C ASP A 110 -24.89 10.24 -16.43
N GLY A 111 -25.98 10.81 -15.94
CA GLY A 111 -27.31 10.19 -16.00
C GLY A 111 -28.19 10.67 -17.15
N GLY A 112 -27.66 11.44 -18.10
CA GLY A 112 -28.49 12.05 -19.14
C GLY A 112 -29.73 12.77 -18.57
N ALA A 113 -30.88 12.63 -19.24
CA ALA A 113 -32.15 13.23 -18.78
C ALA A 113 -32.83 12.48 -17.60
N GLY A 114 -32.16 11.46 -17.02
CA GLY A 114 -32.65 10.60 -15.94
C GLY A 114 -31.70 10.46 -14.75
N ALA A 115 -30.79 11.42 -14.54
CA ALA A 115 -29.75 11.38 -13.49
C ALA A 115 -30.23 11.24 -12.04
N ASP A 116 -31.54 11.33 -11.79
CA ASP A 116 -32.13 10.96 -10.50
C ASP A 116 -32.02 9.44 -10.32
N GLY A 117 -31.03 9.00 -9.55
CA GLY A 117 -30.90 7.62 -9.13
C GLY A 117 -29.54 6.98 -9.35
N LEU A 118 -28.57 7.64 -10.00
CA LEU A 118 -27.20 7.13 -10.04
C LEU A 118 -26.53 7.17 -8.64
N PRO A 119 -25.52 6.32 -8.41
CA PRO A 119 -24.63 6.46 -7.25
C PRO A 119 -24.09 7.89 -7.12
N ALA A 120 -24.03 8.41 -5.89
CA ALA A 120 -23.48 9.73 -5.65
C ALA A 120 -21.97 9.74 -5.95
N VAL A 121 -21.46 10.84 -6.53
CA VAL A 121 -20.00 11.04 -6.68
C VAL A 121 -19.34 11.04 -5.30
N GLY A 122 -18.24 10.30 -5.18
CA GLY A 122 -17.55 10.02 -3.92
C GLY A 122 -18.00 8.74 -3.22
N THR A 123 -19.06 8.07 -3.69
CA THR A 123 -19.47 6.76 -3.17
C THR A 123 -18.37 5.74 -3.36
N VAL A 124 -18.06 4.99 -2.30
CA VAL A 124 -17.07 3.92 -2.28
C VAL A 124 -17.79 2.59 -2.17
N TYR A 125 -17.47 1.68 -3.08
CA TYR A 125 -17.81 0.26 -3.00
C TYR A 125 -16.51 -0.49 -2.83
N SER A 126 -16.39 -1.34 -1.82
CA SER A 126 -15.23 -2.22 -1.65
C SER A 126 -15.67 -3.63 -1.39
N ILE A 127 -15.05 -4.57 -2.09
CA ILE A 127 -15.30 -6.00 -1.98
C ILE A 127 -13.98 -6.68 -1.65
N THR A 128 -13.96 -7.46 -0.59
CA THR A 128 -12.86 -8.33 -0.20
C THR A 128 -13.31 -9.77 -0.32
N ASP A 129 -12.64 -10.56 -1.16
CA ASP A 129 -12.86 -12.00 -1.24
C ASP A 129 -11.99 -12.71 -0.18
N LEU A 130 -12.66 -13.28 0.83
CA LEU A 130 -12.02 -14.05 1.89
C LEU A 130 -11.90 -15.54 1.53
N GLY A 131 -12.35 -15.93 0.33
CA GLY A 131 -12.35 -17.28 -0.18
C GLY A 131 -13.50 -18.14 0.37
N GLY A 132 -13.75 -19.27 -0.31
CA GLY A 132 -14.74 -20.27 0.15
C GLY A 132 -16.18 -19.75 0.19
N GLY A 133 -16.50 -18.73 -0.60
CA GLY A 133 -17.81 -18.07 -0.64
C GLY A 133 -18.04 -17.05 0.49
N PHE A 134 -16.98 -16.62 1.18
CA PHE A 134 -17.02 -15.54 2.16
C PHE A 134 -16.50 -14.26 1.51
N GLN A 135 -17.30 -13.19 1.56
CA GLN A 135 -16.92 -11.89 1.01
C GLN A 135 -17.32 -10.80 1.99
N ASN A 136 -16.45 -9.80 2.19
CA ASN A 136 -16.84 -8.57 2.85
C ASN A 136 -17.22 -7.54 1.80
N VAL A 137 -18.37 -6.89 1.97
CA VAL A 137 -18.89 -5.87 1.07
C VAL A 137 -19.15 -4.61 1.86
N TYR A 138 -18.31 -3.62 1.62
CA TYR A 138 -18.35 -2.30 2.24
C TYR A 138 -18.86 -1.27 1.24
N ILE A 139 -19.80 -0.43 1.68
CA ILE A 139 -20.36 0.67 0.90
C ILE A 139 -20.36 1.92 1.78
N ALA A 140 -19.81 3.02 1.28
CA ALA A 140 -19.93 4.32 1.93
C ALA A 140 -20.39 5.37 0.93
N THR A 141 -21.55 5.96 1.22
CA THR A 141 -22.16 7.02 0.41
C THR A 141 -21.98 8.36 1.12
N PRO A 142 -21.36 9.37 0.47
CA PRO A 142 -21.15 10.68 1.07
C PRO A 142 -22.47 11.32 1.52
N GLY A 143 -22.45 11.99 2.67
CA GLY A 143 -23.59 12.80 3.11
C GLY A 143 -23.76 14.06 2.25
N VAL A 144 -24.99 14.53 2.12
CA VAL A 144 -25.30 15.78 1.40
C VAL A 144 -24.58 16.95 2.09
N ASP A 145 -23.94 17.82 1.29
CA ASP A 145 -23.20 19.00 1.76
C ASP A 145 -22.11 18.70 2.82
N GLY A 146 -21.48 17.52 2.75
CA GLY A 146 -20.45 17.09 3.70
C GLY A 146 -21.02 16.61 5.05
N GLY A 147 -22.30 16.23 5.07
CA GLY A 147 -22.89 15.53 6.21
C GLY A 147 -22.31 14.13 6.42
N GLU A 148 -22.72 13.48 7.51
CA GLU A 148 -22.28 12.11 7.82
C GLU A 148 -22.57 11.16 6.65
N ALA A 149 -21.59 10.34 6.30
CA ALA A 149 -21.75 9.30 5.29
C ALA A 149 -22.75 8.23 5.76
N THR A 150 -23.45 7.62 4.81
CA THR A 150 -24.18 6.38 5.06
C THR A 150 -23.25 5.22 4.77
N ILE A 151 -22.89 4.47 5.81
CA ILE A 151 -21.99 3.33 5.72
C ILE A 151 -22.80 2.04 5.86
N THR A 152 -22.46 1.05 5.06
CA THR A 152 -22.98 -0.31 5.14
C THR A 152 -21.83 -1.27 4.97
N ASP A 153 -21.67 -2.19 5.91
CA ASP A 153 -20.70 -3.25 5.85
C ASP A 153 -21.38 -4.60 6.08
N VAL A 154 -21.22 -5.52 5.14
CA VAL A 154 -21.87 -6.83 5.16
C VAL A 154 -20.85 -7.92 4.88
N LEU A 155 -20.73 -8.85 5.81
CA LEU A 155 -20.09 -10.13 5.56
C LEU A 155 -21.09 -11.07 4.91
N VAL A 156 -20.89 -11.32 3.63
CA VAL A 156 -21.59 -12.31 2.82
C VAL A 156 -20.99 -13.68 3.11
N THR A 157 -21.85 -14.67 3.37
CA THR A 157 -21.41 -16.04 3.63
C THR A 157 -22.32 -17.05 2.93
N PRO A 158 -21.87 -18.29 2.73
CA PRO A 158 -22.73 -19.36 2.19
C PRO A 158 -23.93 -19.71 3.09
N LEU A 159 -23.92 -19.24 4.35
CA LEU A 159 -24.97 -19.50 5.35
C LEU A 159 -25.92 -18.32 5.55
N GLY A 160 -25.73 -17.24 4.78
CA GLY A 160 -26.46 -15.99 4.90
C GLY A 160 -25.59 -14.83 5.38
N ASN A 161 -26.12 -13.62 5.25
CA ASN A 161 -25.34 -12.40 5.38
C ASN A 161 -25.40 -11.84 6.80
N MET A 162 -24.29 -11.24 7.23
CA MET A 162 -24.15 -10.62 8.54
C MET A 162 -23.79 -9.15 8.38
N ASN A 163 -24.53 -8.27 9.04
CA ASN A 163 -24.20 -6.85 9.09
C ASN A 163 -23.03 -6.63 10.09
N LEU A 164 -22.01 -5.93 9.61
CA LEU A 164 -20.78 -5.57 10.30
C LEU A 164 -20.63 -4.06 10.52
N ASP A 165 -21.67 -3.25 10.31
CA ASP A 165 -21.62 -1.78 10.49
C ASP A 165 -21.05 -1.38 11.85
N TRP A 166 -21.32 -2.19 12.89
CA TRP A 166 -20.83 -1.95 14.24
C TRP A 166 -19.30 -2.10 14.38
N LEU A 167 -18.68 -2.91 13.53
CA LEU A 167 -17.24 -3.21 13.57
C LEU A 167 -16.42 -2.02 13.06
N PHE A 168 -16.94 -1.30 12.06
CA PHE A 168 -16.27 -0.18 11.41
C PHE A 168 -17.08 1.12 11.47
N ALA A 169 -17.91 1.29 12.51
CA ALA A 169 -18.82 2.43 12.61
C ALA A 169 -18.11 3.82 12.65
N GLY A 170 -16.80 3.84 12.91
CA GLY A 170 -15.96 5.04 12.89
C GLY A 170 -15.14 5.21 11.61
N TYR A 171 -15.22 4.29 10.66
CA TYR A 171 -14.44 4.34 9.42
C TYR A 171 -15.31 4.91 8.29
N ASP A 172 -14.82 5.95 7.63
CA ASP A 172 -15.52 6.62 6.52
C ASP A 172 -14.58 6.86 5.34
N ALA A 173 -14.62 5.95 4.36
CA ALA A 173 -13.83 6.07 3.14
C ALA A 173 -14.27 7.20 2.21
N THR A 174 -15.34 7.94 2.50
CA THR A 174 -15.76 9.07 1.65
C THR A 174 -14.90 10.32 1.84
N HIS A 175 -14.13 10.37 2.93
CA HIS A 175 -13.20 11.44 3.25
C HIS A 175 -11.75 10.96 3.21
N GLY A 176 -10.81 11.91 3.21
CA GLY A 176 -9.39 11.58 3.26
C GLY A 176 -8.98 11.16 4.67
N LEU A 177 -7.79 10.56 4.80
CA LEU A 177 -7.28 10.19 6.12
C LEU A 177 -6.86 11.43 6.89
N ASN A 178 -7.31 11.59 8.13
CA ASN A 178 -6.86 12.68 9.00
C ASN A 178 -5.61 12.25 9.77
N PRO A 179 -4.42 12.85 9.50
CA PRO A 179 -3.20 12.51 10.23
C PRO A 179 -3.29 12.79 11.75
N GLY A 180 -4.21 13.65 12.17
CA GLY A 180 -4.47 13.96 13.57
C GLY A 180 -4.92 12.76 14.41
N ASP A 181 -5.56 11.77 13.80
CA ASP A 181 -6.17 10.64 14.50
C ASP A 181 -5.13 9.75 15.20
N ALA A 182 -3.94 9.63 14.62
CA ALA A 182 -2.81 8.90 15.23
C ALA A 182 -2.33 9.57 16.53
N PHE A 183 -2.44 10.90 16.63
CA PHE A 183 -1.97 11.67 17.80
C PHE A 183 -3.03 11.81 18.89
N ALA A 184 -4.23 11.25 18.70
CA ALA A 184 -5.28 11.28 19.70
C ALA A 184 -4.77 10.70 21.04
N GLY A 185 -4.80 11.51 22.10
CA GLY A 185 -4.28 11.15 23.43
C GLY A 185 -2.86 11.66 23.73
N LEU A 186 -2.13 12.22 22.76
CA LEU A 186 -0.80 12.83 22.94
C LEU A 186 -0.83 14.36 23.10
N GLY A 187 -1.95 14.91 23.57
CA GLY A 187 -2.14 16.35 23.70
C GLY A 187 -1.00 17.01 24.50
N ALA A 188 -0.49 18.14 24.00
CA ALA A 188 0.67 18.84 24.56
C ALA A 188 0.43 19.48 25.95
N GLY A 189 -0.78 19.35 26.51
CA GLY A 189 -1.14 19.89 27.81
C GLY A 189 -1.56 21.36 27.73
N THR A 190 -1.03 22.19 28.64
CA THR A 190 -1.35 23.63 28.68
C THR A 190 -0.17 24.46 28.19
N GLY A 191 -0.39 25.35 27.22
CA GLY A 191 0.63 26.27 26.70
C GLY A 191 0.07 27.28 25.72
N GLU A 192 0.94 28.01 25.03
CA GLU A 192 0.59 28.98 23.98
C GLU A 192 0.49 28.32 22.59
N PHE A 193 -0.01 27.09 22.55
CA PHE A 193 -0.27 26.31 21.33
C PHE A 193 -1.76 25.98 21.20
N SER A 194 -2.19 25.52 20.04
CA SER A 194 -3.57 25.14 19.77
C SER A 194 -3.99 23.86 20.51
N GLU A 195 -5.30 23.59 20.54
CA GLU A 195 -5.84 22.35 21.13
C GLU A 195 -5.43 21.08 20.38
N ASN A 196 -4.95 21.22 19.14
CA ASN A 196 -4.49 20.12 18.30
C ASN A 196 -2.99 19.85 18.45
N ALA A 197 -2.30 20.59 19.32
CA ALA A 197 -0.88 20.40 19.56
C ALA A 197 -0.60 19.08 20.31
N PHE A 198 0.49 18.43 19.94
CA PHE A 198 0.88 17.13 20.45
C PHE A 198 2.39 17.09 20.73
N THR A 199 2.80 16.25 21.68
CA THR A 199 4.22 16.11 22.07
C THR A 199 4.76 14.73 21.70
N VAL A 200 5.87 14.70 20.98
CA VAL A 200 6.59 13.47 20.61
C VAL A 200 8.05 13.65 21.00
N ASP A 201 8.60 12.69 21.73
CA ASP A 201 9.99 12.69 22.21
C ASP A 201 10.43 14.02 22.87
N GLY A 202 9.52 14.63 23.63
CA GLY A 202 9.76 15.91 24.32
C GLY A 202 9.65 17.17 23.45
N VAL A 203 9.45 17.02 22.14
CA VAL A 203 9.21 18.14 21.21
C VAL A 203 7.71 18.31 20.99
N THR A 204 7.21 19.54 21.14
CA THR A 204 5.80 19.85 20.91
C THR A 204 5.60 20.40 19.51
N PHE A 205 4.67 19.80 18.76
CA PHE A 205 4.26 20.21 17.43
C PHE A 205 2.83 20.70 17.45
N ASP A 206 2.55 21.77 16.71
CA ASP A 206 1.22 22.35 16.59
C ASP A 206 0.83 22.51 15.11
N PRO A 207 -0.19 21.79 14.62
CA PRO A 207 -0.74 21.99 13.27
C PRO A 207 -1.61 23.25 13.15
N GLY A 208 -1.87 23.95 14.26
CA GLY A 208 -2.72 25.11 14.37
C GLY A 208 -4.16 24.78 14.75
N ALA A 209 -4.97 25.83 14.95
CA ALA A 209 -6.34 25.70 15.45
C ALA A 209 -7.28 24.88 14.54
N ALA A 210 -7.00 24.79 13.25
CA ALA A 210 -7.77 23.97 12.31
C ALA A 210 -7.40 22.47 12.38
N GLY A 211 -6.28 22.13 13.01
CA GLY A 211 -5.74 20.77 13.02
C GLY A 211 -5.03 20.42 11.72
N PHE A 212 -4.82 19.13 11.50
CA PHE A 212 -4.36 18.63 10.21
C PHE A 212 -5.48 18.75 9.18
N ALA A 213 -5.11 19.04 7.94
CA ALA A 213 -6.01 18.80 6.81
C ALA A 213 -6.02 17.30 6.48
N ASP A 214 -7.10 16.80 5.88
CA ASP A 214 -7.12 15.42 5.40
C ASP A 214 -6.03 15.20 4.35
N ALA A 215 -5.30 14.10 4.49
CA ALA A 215 -4.35 13.64 3.51
C ALA A 215 -5.09 13.08 2.30
N ASN A 216 -4.51 13.28 1.11
CA ASN A 216 -5.01 12.60 -0.09
C ASN A 216 -4.81 11.09 0.06
N GLU A 217 -5.79 10.30 -0.40
CA GLU A 217 -5.64 8.84 -0.55
C GLU A 217 -4.63 8.56 -1.66
N LEU A 218 -3.48 8.00 -1.30
CA LEU A 218 -2.59 7.35 -2.23
C LEU A 218 -3.23 6.05 -2.70
N PHE A 219 -3.65 5.19 -1.77
CA PHE A 219 -4.26 3.89 -2.07
C PHE A 219 -5.26 3.53 -0.98
N GLY A 220 -6.39 2.90 -1.33
CA GLY A 220 -7.39 2.50 -0.33
C GLY A 220 -8.19 1.27 -0.73
N ILE A 221 -8.40 0.39 0.24
CA ILE A 221 -9.34 -0.74 0.27
C ILE A 221 -10.08 -0.67 1.60
N ALA A 222 -11.30 -0.18 1.57
CA ALA A 222 -12.16 -0.05 2.73
C ALA A 222 -12.74 -1.40 3.20
N PRO A 223 -12.88 -1.65 4.51
CA PRO A 223 -12.31 -0.93 5.66
C PRO A 223 -10.94 -1.49 6.10
N LEU A 224 -10.21 -2.15 5.19
CA LEU A 224 -9.00 -2.91 5.51
C LEU A 224 -7.75 -2.04 5.64
N MET A 225 -7.45 -1.24 4.60
CA MET A 225 -6.18 -0.53 4.47
C MET A 225 -6.36 0.74 3.66
N ASN A 226 -5.86 1.86 4.17
CA ASN A 226 -5.80 3.12 3.45
C ASN A 226 -4.44 3.80 3.69
N LEU A 227 -3.80 4.24 2.61
CA LEU A 227 -2.52 4.93 2.57
C LEU A 227 -2.77 6.37 2.15
N GLY A 228 -2.42 7.33 3.00
CA GLY A 228 -2.57 8.76 2.75
C GLY A 228 -1.23 9.47 2.62
N GLY A 229 -1.11 10.40 1.68
CA GLY A 229 0.14 11.13 1.40
C GLY A 229 1.06 10.36 0.46
N GLY A 230 2.30 10.10 0.87
CA GLY A 230 3.30 9.42 0.06
C GLY A 230 4.28 10.35 -0.66
N MET A 231 5.16 9.74 -1.45
CA MET A 231 6.21 10.41 -2.21
C MET A 231 6.23 9.87 -3.63
N ALA A 232 6.01 10.75 -4.61
CA ALA A 232 6.31 10.43 -6.00
C ALA A 232 7.82 10.59 -6.22
N VAL A 233 8.48 9.49 -6.56
CA VAL A 233 9.94 9.45 -6.82
C VAL A 233 10.15 9.26 -8.32
N LEU A 234 10.86 10.20 -8.95
CA LEU A 234 11.21 10.10 -10.37
C LEU A 234 12.71 10.38 -10.55
N GLY A 235 13.51 9.31 -10.51
CA GLY A 235 14.96 9.41 -10.42
C GLY A 235 15.40 10.12 -9.13
N SER A 236 16.09 11.25 -9.26
CA SER A 236 16.52 12.07 -8.11
C SER A 236 15.46 13.09 -7.64
N ILE A 237 14.33 13.21 -8.34
CA ILE A 237 13.27 14.13 -7.96
C ILE A 237 12.34 13.41 -6.98
N GLN A 238 12.18 14.01 -5.80
CA GLN A 238 11.22 13.58 -4.78
C GLN A 238 10.12 14.63 -4.64
N LEU A 239 8.88 14.24 -4.92
CA LEU A 239 7.72 15.09 -4.76
C LEU A 239 6.80 14.51 -3.67
N PRO A 240 6.79 15.10 -2.47
CA PRO A 240 5.83 14.70 -1.44
C PRO A 240 4.42 15.07 -1.88
N LEU A 241 3.50 14.11 -1.78
CA LEU A 241 2.13 14.26 -2.24
C LEU A 241 1.28 15.04 -1.22
N TYR A 242 1.64 14.94 0.06
CA TYR A 242 1.01 15.67 1.15
C TYR A 242 2.05 16.32 2.07
N THR A 243 1.82 17.58 2.44
CA THR A 243 2.75 18.33 3.29
C THR A 243 2.00 19.13 4.31
N GLN A 244 2.52 19.18 5.53
CA GLN A 244 1.98 20.00 6.61
C GLN A 244 3.07 20.96 7.10
N GLN A 245 2.66 22.14 7.56
CA GLN A 245 3.53 22.98 8.37
C GLN A 245 3.13 22.81 9.83
N LEU A 246 4.12 22.61 10.69
CA LEU A 246 3.93 22.46 12.14
C LEU A 246 4.73 23.55 12.85
N ASP A 247 4.09 24.29 13.73
CA ASP A 247 4.81 25.14 14.68
C ASP A 247 5.45 24.26 15.75
N VAL A 248 6.66 24.60 16.17
CA VAL A 248 7.48 23.79 17.08
C VAL A 248 7.73 24.57 18.36
N TYR A 249 7.52 23.91 19.49
CA TYR A 249 7.67 24.50 20.82
C TYR A 249 8.60 23.65 21.70
N ASP A 250 9.35 24.33 22.55
CA ASP A 250 10.07 23.73 23.69
C ASP A 250 9.60 24.40 24.99
N GLY A 251 9.16 23.61 25.96
CA GLY A 251 8.66 24.11 27.24
C GLY A 251 7.49 25.12 27.14
N GLY A 252 6.79 25.18 25.99
CA GLY A 252 5.73 26.14 25.70
C GLY A 252 6.19 27.43 25.00
N GLU A 253 7.48 27.61 24.75
CA GLU A 253 8.03 28.71 23.95
C GLU A 253 8.13 28.31 22.47
N LEU A 254 7.71 29.21 21.57
CA LEU A 254 7.76 28.98 20.12
C LEU A 254 9.20 29.07 19.61
N LEU A 255 9.71 27.96 19.09
CA LEU A 255 11.02 27.89 18.45
C LEU A 255 10.97 28.27 16.96
N GLY A 256 9.82 28.05 16.31
CA GLY A 256 9.64 28.32 14.90
C GLY A 256 8.65 27.35 14.26
N ALA A 257 8.79 27.10 12.96
CA ALA A 257 7.98 26.16 12.22
C ALA A 257 8.82 25.23 11.35
N VAL A 258 8.33 24.02 11.12
CA VAL A 258 8.92 23.05 10.20
C VAL A 258 7.92 22.67 9.13
N LYS A 259 8.40 22.54 7.89
CA LYS A 259 7.61 21.96 6.80
C LYS A 259 7.92 20.46 6.70
N THR A 260 6.89 19.65 6.72
CA THR A 260 7.00 18.19 6.76
C THR A 260 6.36 17.53 5.55
N ASN A 261 6.93 16.41 5.12
CA ASN A 261 6.18 15.41 4.37
C ASN A 261 5.40 14.57 5.39
N VAL A 262 4.14 14.25 5.12
CA VAL A 262 3.30 13.47 6.04
C VAL A 262 2.70 12.29 5.30
N ASN A 263 2.87 11.10 5.88
CA ASN A 263 2.22 9.88 5.47
C ASN A 263 1.28 9.45 6.60
N THR A 264 0.08 9.01 6.27
CA THR A 264 -0.88 8.47 7.23
C THR A 264 -1.40 7.12 6.73
N LEU A 265 -1.66 6.21 7.65
CA LEU A 265 -2.11 4.86 7.40
C LEU A 265 -3.30 4.58 8.31
N ASP A 266 -4.37 4.04 7.75
CA ASP A 266 -5.37 3.28 8.50
C ASP A 266 -5.22 1.81 8.10
N LEU A 267 -4.95 0.95 9.08
CA LEU A 267 -4.95 -0.50 8.90
C LEU A 267 -5.89 -1.14 9.91
N LEU A 268 -7.05 -1.59 9.45
CA LEU A 268 -8.09 -2.19 10.30
C LEU A 268 -8.53 -1.28 11.47
N GLY A 269 -8.59 0.03 11.24
CA GLY A 269 -8.91 1.05 12.24
C GLY A 269 -7.73 1.46 13.12
N ILE A 270 -6.54 0.90 12.92
CA ILE A 270 -5.31 1.35 13.56
C ILE A 270 -4.77 2.52 12.76
N ASN A 271 -4.88 3.71 13.34
CA ASN A 271 -4.38 4.94 12.74
C ASN A 271 -2.91 5.13 13.04
N ALA A 272 -2.13 5.43 12.02
CA ALA A 272 -0.73 5.74 12.16
C ALA A 272 -0.35 6.94 11.29
N THR A 273 0.55 7.77 11.78
CA THR A 273 1.04 8.93 11.03
C THR A 273 2.54 9.02 11.20
N GLN A 274 3.22 9.25 10.09
CA GLN A 274 4.63 9.59 10.04
C GLN A 274 4.78 10.96 9.41
N PHE A 275 5.68 11.77 9.95
CA PHE A 275 6.13 12.97 9.28
C PHE A 275 7.64 13.10 9.30
N THR A 276 8.17 13.60 8.18
CA THR A 276 9.61 13.80 7.98
C THR A 276 9.89 15.30 7.85
N VAL A 277 10.79 15.81 8.69
CA VAL A 277 11.21 17.21 8.68
C VAL A 277 12.01 17.51 7.42
N GLY A 278 11.63 18.57 6.70
CA GLY A 278 11.89 18.80 5.28
C GLY A 278 13.27 18.45 4.68
N ALA A 279 13.52 17.17 4.43
CA ALA A 279 14.66 16.75 3.62
C ALA A 279 14.57 17.23 2.15
N SER A 280 13.35 17.48 1.64
CA SER A 280 13.10 17.76 0.21
C SER A 280 12.63 19.19 -0.10
N PHE A 281 12.62 20.11 0.87
CA PHE A 281 12.11 21.48 0.69
C PHE A 281 13.24 22.50 0.85
N GLY A 282 13.48 23.36 -0.16
CA GLY A 282 14.62 24.30 -0.18
C GLY A 282 14.74 25.30 1.00
N ASN A 283 13.75 25.36 1.91
CA ASN A 283 13.93 25.92 3.25
C ASN A 283 12.98 25.20 4.24
N PRO A 284 13.42 24.12 4.90
CA PRO A 284 12.53 23.21 5.62
C PRO A 284 12.21 23.62 7.05
N VAL A 285 12.97 24.58 7.57
CA VAL A 285 12.98 25.00 8.96
C VAL A 285 12.93 26.53 8.98
N ILE A 286 11.96 27.08 9.70
CA ILE A 286 11.69 28.52 9.79
C ILE A 286 11.83 28.91 11.26
N PRO A 287 13.02 29.31 11.73
CA PRO A 287 13.22 29.71 13.12
C PRO A 287 12.43 30.98 13.45
N ALA A 288 11.92 31.04 14.69
CA ALA A 288 11.37 32.26 15.25
C ALA A 288 12.46 33.35 15.36
N PRO A 289 12.09 34.65 15.41
CA PRO A 289 13.06 35.71 15.52
C PRO A 289 13.96 35.57 16.76
N GLY A 290 15.26 35.38 16.55
CA GLY A 290 16.25 35.24 17.62
C GLY A 290 16.54 33.81 18.07
N VAL A 291 15.86 32.81 17.49
CA VAL A 291 16.12 31.38 17.69
C VAL A 291 17.16 30.89 16.68
N ASP A 292 18.09 30.04 17.14
CA ASP A 292 19.06 29.38 16.26
C ASP A 292 18.37 28.22 15.51
N PRO A 293 18.56 28.05 14.18
CA PRO A 293 17.98 26.93 13.44
C PRO A 293 18.31 25.53 14.01
N SER A 294 19.41 25.40 14.75
CA SER A 294 19.81 24.14 15.40
C SER A 294 18.95 23.77 16.62
N GLU A 295 18.12 24.68 17.12
CA GLU A 295 17.13 24.41 18.17
C GLU A 295 15.87 23.74 17.60
N LEU A 296 15.66 23.82 16.28
CA LEU A 296 14.59 23.10 15.61
C LEU A 296 15.03 21.68 15.23
N PRO A 297 14.09 20.73 15.07
CA PRO A 297 14.39 19.39 14.60
C PRO A 297 15.22 19.41 13.31
N ALA A 298 16.26 18.57 13.25
CA ALA A 298 17.13 18.49 12.09
C ALA A 298 16.36 18.02 10.84
N ALA A 299 16.74 18.53 9.67
CA ALA A 299 16.18 18.06 8.40
C ALA A 299 16.47 16.55 8.22
N GLY A 300 15.47 15.81 7.74
CA GLY A 300 15.49 14.34 7.66
C GLY A 300 15.03 13.63 8.92
N THR A 301 14.79 14.34 10.04
CA THR A 301 14.21 13.72 11.24
C THR A 301 12.84 13.15 10.93
N VAL A 302 12.64 11.89 11.29
CA VAL A 302 11.38 11.18 11.15
C VAL A 302 10.74 11.04 12.52
N TYR A 303 9.45 11.39 12.61
CA TYR A 303 8.60 11.08 13.74
C TYR A 303 7.44 10.23 13.25
N SER A 304 7.09 9.17 13.97
CA SER A 304 5.92 8.37 13.67
C SER A 304 5.20 7.93 14.93
N VAL A 305 3.88 7.93 14.85
CA VAL A 305 2.99 7.45 15.91
C VAL A 305 2.03 6.45 15.32
N VAL A 306 1.95 5.27 15.94
CA VAL A 306 0.93 4.25 15.67
C VAL A 306 -0.01 4.20 16.86
N ASN A 307 -1.30 4.43 16.64
CA ASN A 307 -2.32 4.44 17.66
C ASN A 307 -3.15 3.16 17.62
N PHE A 308 -2.90 2.26 18.59
CA PHE A 308 -3.66 1.01 18.74
C PHE A 308 -4.98 1.19 19.49
N GLY A 309 -5.29 2.42 19.93
CA GLY A 309 -6.46 2.72 20.75
C GLY A 309 -6.26 2.36 22.23
N GLY A 310 -7.25 2.73 23.06
CA GLY A 310 -7.23 2.40 24.50
C GLY A 310 -6.09 3.03 25.32
N GLY A 311 -5.44 4.07 24.77
CA GLY A 311 -4.24 4.69 25.36
C GLY A 311 -2.95 3.89 25.11
N ILE A 312 -2.95 2.99 24.13
CA ILE A 312 -1.77 2.24 23.68
C ILE A 312 -1.28 2.83 22.36
N GLN A 313 -0.04 3.32 22.36
CA GLN A 313 0.58 3.96 21.19
C GLN A 313 2.04 3.51 21.06
N ASN A 314 2.51 3.32 19.84
CA ASN A 314 3.94 3.22 19.56
C ASN A 314 4.41 4.58 19.03
N ILE A 315 5.50 5.10 19.59
CA ILE A 315 6.08 6.38 19.23
C ILE A 315 7.51 6.12 18.79
N TYR A 316 7.76 6.32 17.51
CA TYR A 316 9.07 6.17 16.88
C TYR A 316 9.61 7.56 16.51
N ALA A 317 10.89 7.79 16.77
CA ALA A 317 11.63 8.90 16.20
C ALA A 317 13.01 8.45 15.74
N ALA A 318 13.43 8.97 14.59
CA ALA A 318 14.77 8.76 14.06
C ALA A 318 15.38 10.10 13.66
N VAL A 319 16.44 10.48 14.36
CA VAL A 319 17.21 11.70 14.10
C VAL A 319 18.45 11.32 13.28
N PRO A 320 18.62 11.87 12.06
CA PRO A 320 19.78 11.58 11.23
C PRO A 320 21.10 11.89 11.96
N GLY A 321 22.09 11.02 11.79
CA GLY A 321 23.43 11.28 12.29
C GLY A 321 24.12 12.41 11.51
N ALA A 322 24.93 13.22 12.20
CA ALA A 322 25.76 14.23 11.55
C ALA A 322 26.72 13.58 10.55
N ASP A 323 26.92 14.24 9.40
CA ASP A 323 27.87 13.83 8.34
C ASP A 323 27.69 12.37 7.86
N GLY A 324 26.44 11.87 7.83
CA GLY A 324 26.14 10.49 7.40
C GLY A 324 26.40 9.43 8.48
N GLY A 325 26.60 9.86 9.74
CA GLY A 325 26.66 8.96 10.89
C GLY A 325 25.36 8.18 11.10
N ALA A 326 25.40 7.18 11.99
CA ALA A 326 24.21 6.42 12.36
C ALA A 326 23.13 7.34 12.95
N ALA A 327 21.87 7.10 12.58
CA ALA A 327 20.74 7.80 13.18
C ALA A 327 20.63 7.45 14.67
N THR A 328 20.10 8.40 15.44
CA THR A 328 19.62 8.14 16.80
C THR A 328 18.16 7.71 16.69
N ILE A 329 17.89 6.44 16.98
CA ILE A 329 16.56 5.85 16.92
C ILE A 329 16.02 5.72 18.34
N THR A 330 14.84 6.28 18.58
CA THR A 330 14.04 6.09 19.77
C THR A 330 12.72 5.44 19.38
N ASP A 331 12.34 4.39 20.09
CA ASP A 331 11.06 3.72 19.89
C ASP A 331 10.47 3.39 21.26
N THR A 332 9.28 3.91 21.53
CA THR A 332 8.59 3.73 22.81
C THR A 332 7.18 3.24 22.62
N LEU A 333 6.86 2.07 23.19
CA LEU A 333 5.49 1.65 23.40
C LEU A 333 4.93 2.32 24.66
N VAL A 334 4.03 3.28 24.47
CA VAL A 334 3.26 3.95 25.50
C VAL A 334 2.01 3.12 25.81
N THR A 335 1.77 2.86 27.09
CA THR A 335 0.56 2.19 27.56
C THR A 335 -0.01 2.90 28.79
N PRO A 336 -1.29 2.67 29.16
CA PRO A 336 -1.86 3.24 30.37
C PRO A 336 -1.15 2.81 31.67
N TRP A 337 -0.32 1.76 31.61
CA TRP A 337 0.37 1.19 32.77
C TRP A 337 1.87 1.50 32.80
N GLY A 338 2.39 2.23 31.80
CA GLY A 338 3.78 2.62 31.70
C GLY A 338 4.34 2.51 30.29
N ASN A 339 5.52 3.10 30.10
CA ASN A 339 6.21 3.14 28.81
C ASN A 339 7.28 2.03 28.76
N THR A 340 7.42 1.41 27.59
CA THR A 340 8.45 0.41 27.31
C THR A 340 9.32 0.89 26.16
N ASP A 341 10.62 0.94 26.36
CA ASP A 341 11.60 1.25 25.31
C ASP A 341 11.80 0.03 24.40
N LEU A 342 11.51 0.19 23.12
CA LEU A 342 11.67 -0.79 22.06
C LEU A 342 12.84 -0.45 21.11
N SER A 343 13.61 0.60 21.40
CA SER A 343 14.67 1.11 20.50
C SER A 343 15.69 0.03 20.14
N SER A 344 16.01 -0.89 21.06
CA SER A 344 16.92 -2.01 20.79
C SER A 344 16.34 -3.08 19.87
N MET A 345 15.01 -3.22 19.82
CA MET A 345 14.34 -4.17 18.92
C MET A 345 14.36 -3.68 17.48
N PHE A 346 14.24 -2.36 17.28
CA PHE A 346 14.19 -1.73 15.95
C PHE A 346 15.48 -0.97 15.59
N ALA A 347 16.60 -1.27 16.26
CA ALA A 347 17.87 -0.60 16.01
C ALA A 347 18.41 -0.81 14.57
N GLY A 348 17.94 -1.85 13.88
CA GLY A 348 18.24 -2.11 12.47
C GLY A 348 17.39 -1.28 11.49
N PHE A 349 16.29 -0.68 11.95
CA PHE A 349 15.37 0.08 11.10
C PHE A 349 15.61 1.59 11.22
N ASP A 350 16.18 2.17 10.17
CA ASP A 350 16.51 3.59 10.08
C ASP A 350 15.62 4.26 9.01
N ALA A 351 14.49 4.82 9.43
CA ALA A 351 13.56 5.50 8.54
C ALA A 351 14.13 6.78 7.90
N THR A 352 15.33 7.23 8.31
CA THR A 352 16.01 8.38 7.71
C THR A 352 16.77 8.00 6.43
N LYS A 353 16.88 6.70 6.13
CA LYS A 353 17.62 6.18 4.98
C LYS A 353 16.69 5.55 3.94
N PRO A 354 17.16 5.47 2.68
CA PRO A 354 16.53 4.61 1.67
C PRO A 354 16.49 3.14 2.15
N LEU A 355 15.51 2.39 1.64
CA LEU A 355 15.42 0.94 1.82
C LEU A 355 16.54 0.25 1.04
N ASP A 356 17.15 -0.78 1.63
CA ASP A 356 18.22 -1.55 1.01
C ASP A 356 17.67 -2.84 0.38
N PRO A 357 17.69 -3.00 -0.96
CA PRO A 357 17.26 -4.23 -1.60
C PRO A 357 18.12 -5.45 -1.26
N GLY A 358 19.36 -5.26 -0.81
CA GLY A 358 20.23 -6.34 -0.38
C GLY A 358 19.82 -6.98 0.95
N ALA A 359 19.05 -6.27 1.78
CA ALA A 359 18.86 -6.63 3.18
C ALA A 359 18.16 -7.99 3.36
N ALA A 360 17.06 -8.23 2.63
CA ALA A 360 16.35 -9.51 2.62
C ALA A 360 17.16 -10.68 2.01
N LEU A 361 18.23 -10.39 1.27
CA LEU A 361 19.03 -11.36 0.53
C LEU A 361 20.26 -11.84 1.31
N THR A 362 20.61 -11.18 2.41
CA THR A 362 21.81 -11.46 3.22
C THR A 362 21.89 -12.89 3.77
N GLY A 363 20.75 -13.56 3.92
CA GLY A 363 20.65 -14.95 4.38
C GLY A 363 20.91 -16.01 3.30
N LEU A 364 21.01 -15.62 2.03
CA LEU A 364 21.21 -16.54 0.91
C LEU A 364 22.70 -16.76 0.63
N ASP A 365 23.06 -17.97 0.19
CA ASP A 365 24.44 -18.27 -0.24
C ASP A 365 24.74 -17.56 -1.56
N GLY A 366 25.96 -17.06 -1.73
CA GLY A 366 26.44 -16.44 -2.97
C GLY A 366 26.88 -17.45 -4.02
N GLY A 367 26.65 -18.74 -3.78
CA GLY A 367 26.90 -19.83 -4.72
C GLY A 367 28.38 -20.09 -5.00
N ALA A 368 28.63 -20.79 -6.10
CA ALA A 368 29.99 -21.08 -6.57
C ALA A 368 30.61 -19.86 -7.26
N GLY A 369 31.92 -19.63 -7.05
CA GLY A 369 32.68 -18.66 -7.86
C GLY A 369 33.30 -17.48 -7.11
N ASN A 370 33.04 -17.32 -5.79
CA ASN A 370 33.57 -16.20 -4.99
C ASN A 370 33.25 -14.83 -5.61
N LEU A 371 31.96 -14.59 -5.86
CA LEU A 371 31.41 -13.48 -6.64
C LEU A 371 31.15 -12.19 -5.83
N GLY A 372 31.79 -12.08 -4.66
CA GLY A 372 31.58 -10.97 -3.71
C GLY A 372 30.56 -11.28 -2.62
N GLU A 373 30.46 -10.39 -1.64
CA GLU A 373 29.56 -10.55 -0.47
C GLU A 373 28.09 -10.22 -0.79
N ASN A 374 27.84 -9.50 -1.89
CA ASN A 374 26.50 -9.11 -2.33
C ASN A 374 25.85 -10.14 -3.27
N ALA A 375 26.57 -11.21 -3.62
CA ALA A 375 26.04 -12.26 -4.48
C ALA A 375 25.05 -13.15 -3.72
N PHE A 376 23.98 -13.58 -4.38
CA PHE A 376 22.97 -14.45 -3.80
C PHE A 376 22.44 -15.45 -4.83
N THR A 377 22.13 -16.66 -4.38
CA THR A 377 21.67 -17.76 -5.24
C THR A 377 20.20 -18.08 -4.99
N ILE A 378 19.42 -18.14 -6.06
CA ILE A 378 18.04 -18.63 -6.06
C ILE A 378 17.95 -19.78 -7.07
N GLY A 379 17.61 -20.98 -6.57
CA GLY A 379 17.62 -22.20 -7.38
C GLY A 379 19.02 -22.51 -7.91
N ASN A 380 19.18 -22.52 -9.23
CA ASN A 380 20.45 -22.81 -9.91
C ASN A 380 21.13 -21.56 -10.49
N LEU A 381 20.59 -20.38 -10.20
CA LEU A 381 21.11 -19.10 -10.70
C LEU A 381 21.68 -18.30 -9.54
N THR A 382 22.85 -17.71 -9.77
CA THR A 382 23.47 -16.76 -8.83
C THR A 382 23.42 -15.37 -9.44
N PHE A 383 22.92 -14.42 -8.66
CA PHE A 383 22.81 -13.02 -9.03
C PHE A 383 23.84 -12.22 -8.25
N THR A 384 24.38 -11.18 -8.86
CA THR A 384 25.19 -10.19 -8.14
C THR A 384 24.91 -8.78 -8.67
N PRO A 385 24.66 -7.80 -7.77
CA PRO A 385 24.61 -6.38 -8.12
C PRO A 385 26.02 -5.78 -8.28
N GLY A 386 27.08 -6.59 -8.12
CA GLY A 386 28.47 -6.14 -8.13
C GLY A 386 29.03 -5.78 -6.76
N ASP A 387 30.26 -5.29 -6.74
CA ASP A 387 31.01 -4.99 -5.51
C ASP A 387 30.39 -3.86 -4.68
N ASP A 388 29.73 -2.89 -5.34
CA ASP A 388 29.09 -1.75 -4.68
C ASP A 388 27.73 -2.09 -4.05
N GLY A 389 27.17 -3.27 -4.35
CA GLY A 389 25.87 -3.70 -3.85
C GLY A 389 24.70 -3.04 -4.58
N PHE A 390 23.51 -3.17 -4.00
CA PHE A 390 22.30 -2.53 -4.54
C PHE A 390 22.31 -1.02 -4.29
N THR A 391 21.70 -0.26 -5.21
CA THR A 391 21.40 1.15 -4.93
C THR A 391 20.16 1.23 -4.04
N GLY A 392 20.26 1.96 -2.93
CA GLY A 392 19.14 2.16 -2.00
C GLY A 392 17.93 2.84 -2.65
N ILE A 393 16.73 2.43 -2.24
CA ILE A 393 15.46 2.83 -2.82
C ILE A 393 14.71 3.76 -1.85
N ASN A 394 14.41 4.97 -2.29
CA ASN A 394 13.57 5.87 -1.49
C ASN A 394 12.14 5.31 -1.39
N PRO A 395 11.52 5.28 -0.20
CA PRO A 395 10.18 4.76 -0.05
C PRO A 395 9.16 5.67 -0.76
N LEU A 396 8.23 5.06 -1.50
CA LEU A 396 7.05 5.71 -2.04
C LEU A 396 6.02 6.01 -0.93
N PHE A 397 6.01 5.17 0.11
CA PHE A 397 5.17 5.32 1.28
C PHE A 397 5.88 4.73 2.49
N GLY A 398 5.71 5.34 3.67
CA GLY A 398 6.26 4.77 4.90
C GLY A 398 5.67 5.38 6.17
N VAL A 399 5.42 4.50 7.14
CA VAL A 399 5.01 4.76 8.52
C VAL A 399 5.83 3.85 9.43
N ALA A 400 6.84 4.41 10.09
CA ALA A 400 7.79 3.71 10.94
C ALA A 400 7.19 3.24 12.28
N PRO A 401 7.64 2.10 12.83
CA PRO A 401 8.33 1.01 12.15
C PRO A 401 7.36 0.08 11.39
N LEU A 402 6.07 0.41 11.31
CA LEU A 402 5.02 -0.49 10.83
C LEU A 402 5.19 -0.92 9.37
N LEU A 403 5.39 0.02 8.44
CA LEU A 403 5.40 -0.25 7.00
C LEU A 403 6.29 0.74 6.27
N ALA A 404 7.12 0.27 5.36
CA ALA A 404 7.74 1.07 4.32
C ALA A 404 7.70 0.31 3.00
N ILE A 405 7.34 0.98 1.91
CA ILE A 405 7.27 0.42 0.57
C ILE A 405 8.10 1.30 -0.35
N GLY A 406 8.99 0.70 -1.13
CA GLY A 406 9.82 1.35 -2.13
C GLY A 406 9.76 0.63 -3.47
N GLY A 407 10.16 1.33 -4.52
CA GLY A 407 10.13 0.83 -5.89
C GLY A 407 8.79 1.09 -6.55
N GLY A 408 8.35 0.16 -7.38
CA GLY A 408 7.07 0.21 -8.07
C GLY A 408 7.18 0.55 -9.55
N GLU A 409 6.01 0.62 -10.17
CA GLU A 409 5.83 1.04 -11.55
C GLU A 409 4.78 2.15 -11.63
N LEU A 410 5.08 3.21 -12.38
CA LEU A 410 4.13 4.27 -12.68
C LEU A 410 3.96 4.43 -14.19
N SER A 411 2.80 4.01 -14.71
CA SER A 411 2.45 4.15 -16.13
C SER A 411 3.50 3.54 -17.09
N GLY A 412 3.95 2.31 -16.84
CA GLY A 412 4.97 1.65 -17.67
C GLY A 412 6.42 2.03 -17.33
N VAL A 413 6.64 2.88 -16.32
CA VAL A 413 7.98 3.32 -15.92
C VAL A 413 8.35 2.71 -14.57
N THR A 414 9.38 1.86 -14.58
CA THR A 414 10.01 1.32 -13.37
C THR A 414 10.65 2.43 -12.54
N LEU A 415 10.29 2.51 -11.26
CA LEU A 415 10.77 3.58 -10.38
C LEU A 415 12.13 3.28 -9.73
N ALA A 416 12.51 2.01 -9.61
CA ALA A 416 13.78 1.58 -9.05
C ALA A 416 14.42 0.44 -9.87
N PRO A 417 14.87 0.72 -11.10
CA PRO A 417 15.54 -0.29 -11.89
C PRO A 417 16.90 -0.67 -11.27
N GLN A 418 17.27 -1.94 -11.33
CA GLN A 418 18.58 -2.44 -10.93
C GLN A 418 19.07 -3.46 -11.97
N ASP A 419 20.38 -3.49 -12.20
CA ASP A 419 21.00 -4.43 -13.12
C ASP A 419 21.72 -5.51 -12.32
N LEU A 420 21.52 -6.78 -12.71
CA LEU A 420 22.14 -7.93 -12.03
C LEU A 420 22.92 -8.77 -13.02
N ALA A 421 24.17 -9.09 -12.70
CA ALA A 421 24.90 -10.13 -13.42
C ALA A 421 24.43 -11.52 -12.96
N VAL A 422 24.26 -12.44 -13.90
CA VAL A 422 23.70 -13.77 -13.68
C VAL A 422 24.72 -14.85 -14.01
N TYR A 423 24.89 -15.80 -13.10
CA TYR A 423 25.81 -16.92 -13.22
C TYR A 423 25.05 -18.25 -13.09
N ASP A 424 25.56 -19.28 -13.76
CA ASP A 424 25.06 -20.64 -13.61
C ASP A 424 25.53 -21.30 -12.29
N ALA A 425 25.05 -22.52 -12.05
CA ALA A 425 25.38 -23.29 -10.85
C ALA A 425 26.87 -23.64 -10.72
N ASP A 426 27.64 -23.61 -11.81
CA ASP A 426 29.08 -23.86 -11.81
C ASP A 426 29.89 -22.56 -11.59
N GLY A 427 29.22 -21.40 -11.54
CA GLY A 427 29.82 -20.08 -11.36
C GLY A 427 30.28 -19.43 -12.68
N SER A 428 29.79 -19.88 -13.83
CA SER A 428 30.07 -19.26 -15.12
C SER A 428 29.10 -18.13 -15.42
N LEU A 429 29.61 -16.98 -15.90
CA LEU A 429 28.78 -15.83 -16.28
C LEU A 429 27.88 -16.18 -17.47
N LEU A 430 26.58 -15.97 -17.31
CA LEU A 430 25.57 -16.13 -18.36
C LEU A 430 25.26 -14.81 -19.07
N GLY A 431 25.37 -13.69 -18.37
CA GLY A 431 25.04 -12.35 -18.86
C GLY A 431 24.54 -11.44 -17.75
N SER A 432 23.75 -10.43 -18.11
CA SER A 432 23.06 -9.54 -17.16
C SER A 432 21.56 -9.47 -17.43
N VAL A 433 20.80 -9.10 -16.40
CA VAL A 433 19.36 -8.83 -16.49
C VAL A 433 19.06 -7.44 -15.95
N ASP A 434 18.15 -6.75 -16.63
CA ASP A 434 17.53 -5.53 -16.14
C ASP A 434 16.34 -5.92 -15.28
N THR A 435 16.17 -5.27 -14.13
CA THR A 435 15.11 -5.62 -13.19
C THR A 435 14.34 -4.41 -12.69
N ALA A 436 13.05 -4.62 -12.45
CA ALA A 436 12.22 -3.73 -11.65
C ALA A 436 12.18 -4.21 -10.20
N VAL A 437 12.72 -3.42 -9.28
CA VAL A 437 12.85 -3.81 -7.88
C VAL A 437 11.81 -3.12 -7.00
N ASN A 438 11.09 -3.92 -6.22
CA ASN A 438 10.22 -3.49 -5.14
C ASN A 438 10.83 -3.96 -3.82
N VAL A 439 10.82 -3.08 -2.83
CA VAL A 439 11.32 -3.40 -1.49
C VAL A 439 10.30 -2.99 -0.46
N SER A 440 10.27 -3.73 0.64
CA SER A 440 9.52 -3.29 1.80
C SER A 440 10.19 -3.65 3.10
N ASN A 441 9.79 -2.92 4.13
CA ASN A 441 10.04 -3.29 5.50
C ASN A 441 8.70 -3.28 6.24
N LEU A 442 8.36 -4.41 6.86
CA LEU A 442 7.16 -4.60 7.66
C LEU A 442 7.59 -4.81 9.13
N PHE A 443 6.97 -4.06 10.04
CA PHE A 443 7.29 -4.04 11.47
C PHE A 443 8.77 -3.78 11.79
N GLY A 444 9.51 -3.07 10.95
CA GLY A 444 10.91 -2.71 11.19
C GLY A 444 11.89 -3.88 11.14
N MET A 445 11.43 -5.08 10.78
CA MET A 445 12.19 -6.33 10.95
C MET A 445 11.95 -7.38 9.88
N ILE A 446 10.85 -7.29 9.13
CA ILE A 446 10.56 -8.17 8.00
C ILE A 446 10.92 -7.41 6.75
N GLU A 447 11.98 -7.84 6.08
CA GLU A 447 12.45 -7.21 4.85
C GLU A 447 12.06 -8.07 3.67
N THR A 448 11.49 -7.45 2.64
CA THR A 448 11.16 -8.12 1.38
C THR A 448 11.84 -7.40 0.24
N THR A 449 12.52 -8.17 -0.61
CA THR A 449 13.02 -7.71 -1.91
C THR A 449 12.38 -8.55 -2.99
N GLN A 450 11.57 -7.91 -3.83
CA GLN A 450 11.08 -8.48 -5.07
C GLN A 450 11.79 -7.83 -6.24
N PHE A 451 12.19 -8.63 -7.22
CA PHE A 451 12.62 -8.12 -8.51
C PHE A 451 11.94 -8.87 -9.66
N THR A 452 11.46 -8.10 -10.63
CA THR A 452 10.88 -8.60 -11.88
C THR A 452 11.89 -8.40 -13.00
N VAL A 453 12.20 -9.44 -13.76
CA VAL A 453 13.09 -9.35 -14.92
C VAL A 453 12.36 -8.62 -16.04
N THR A 454 12.92 -7.50 -16.50
CA THR A 454 12.33 -6.67 -17.57
C THR A 454 13.08 -6.77 -18.89
N GLY A 455 14.28 -7.35 -18.86
CA GLY A 455 15.12 -7.60 -20.03
C GLY A 455 16.42 -8.29 -19.64
N GLY A 456 17.24 -8.64 -20.62
CA GLY A 456 18.57 -9.18 -20.38
C GLY A 456 19.47 -9.24 -21.59
N GLU A 457 20.78 -9.27 -21.34
CA GLU A 457 21.84 -9.37 -22.34
C GLU A 457 22.73 -10.57 -22.03
N PHE A 458 22.88 -11.47 -22.99
CA PHE A 458 23.76 -12.64 -22.84
C PHE A 458 25.23 -12.26 -22.97
N GLU A 459 26.08 -12.92 -22.18
CA GLU A 459 27.53 -12.87 -22.33
C GLU A 459 27.97 -13.44 -23.69
N GLU A 460 29.12 -13.00 -24.20
CA GLU A 460 29.60 -13.43 -25.52
C GLU A 460 29.75 -14.96 -25.60
N GLY A 461 29.00 -15.58 -26.52
CA GLY A 461 29.02 -17.03 -26.74
C GLY A 461 28.01 -17.82 -25.91
N VAL A 462 27.23 -17.16 -25.05
CA VAL A 462 26.07 -17.74 -24.34
C VAL A 462 24.79 -17.42 -25.12
N THR A 463 23.85 -18.37 -25.19
CA THR A 463 22.58 -18.19 -25.93
C THR A 463 21.33 -18.61 -25.17
N ALA A 464 21.49 -19.09 -23.94
CA ALA A 464 20.40 -19.57 -23.08
C ALA A 464 20.85 -19.59 -21.62
N GLY A 465 19.89 -19.63 -20.69
CA GLY A 465 20.14 -19.78 -19.26
C GLY A 465 19.80 -18.55 -18.42
N LEU A 466 19.61 -17.38 -19.05
CA LEU A 466 19.03 -16.22 -18.36
C LEU A 466 17.54 -16.49 -18.04
N PRO A 467 17.01 -15.93 -16.94
CA PRO A 467 15.58 -15.89 -16.69
C PRO A 467 14.81 -15.26 -17.86
N ALA A 468 13.55 -15.65 -18.05
CA ALA A 468 12.68 -15.04 -19.04
C ALA A 468 12.19 -13.66 -18.57
N ASP A 469 11.94 -12.75 -19.50
CA ASP A 469 11.25 -11.48 -19.22
C ASP A 469 9.90 -11.74 -18.55
N GLY A 470 9.58 -10.96 -17.53
CA GLY A 470 8.41 -11.13 -16.65
C GLY A 470 8.62 -12.12 -15.51
N THR A 471 9.77 -12.82 -15.42
CA THR A 471 10.07 -13.68 -14.26
C THR A 471 10.17 -12.84 -12.99
N VAL A 472 9.43 -13.21 -11.96
CA VAL A 472 9.45 -12.56 -10.65
C VAL A 472 10.16 -13.44 -9.64
N TYR A 473 11.08 -12.84 -8.90
CA TYR A 473 11.67 -13.42 -7.69
C TYR A 473 11.33 -12.51 -6.52
N SER A 474 10.90 -13.09 -5.41
CA SER A 474 10.66 -12.35 -4.17
C SER A 474 11.25 -13.11 -3.00
N VAL A 475 12.05 -12.41 -2.20
CA VAL A 475 12.70 -12.97 -1.01
C VAL A 475 12.25 -12.14 0.18
N THR A 476 11.73 -12.82 1.20
CA THR A 476 11.35 -12.20 2.47
C THR A 476 12.14 -12.82 3.62
N ASP A 477 12.84 -12.00 4.41
CA ASP A 477 13.40 -12.43 5.70
C ASP A 477 12.34 -12.33 6.81
N LEU A 478 12.09 -13.46 7.45
CA LEU A 478 11.08 -13.69 8.48
C LEU A 478 11.77 -14.15 9.77
N PHE A 479 12.47 -13.23 10.45
CA PHE A 479 13.07 -13.48 11.75
C PHE A 479 13.97 -14.73 11.78
N GLY A 480 14.85 -14.86 10.79
CA GLY A 480 15.78 -16.00 10.65
C GLY A 480 15.22 -17.19 9.89
N TRP A 481 14.04 -17.05 9.29
CA TRP A 481 13.54 -17.88 8.20
C TRP A 481 13.52 -17.06 6.92
N THR A 482 13.65 -17.69 5.76
CA THR A 482 13.63 -16.96 4.47
C THR A 482 12.57 -17.57 3.58
N ASN A 483 11.59 -16.78 3.18
CA ASN A 483 10.61 -17.18 2.17
C ASN A 483 11.14 -16.77 0.79
N ILE A 484 11.15 -17.71 -0.16
CA ILE A 484 11.61 -17.50 -1.53
C ILE A 484 10.46 -17.88 -2.46
N TYR A 485 9.81 -16.85 -2.99
CA TYR A 485 8.79 -16.96 -4.01
C TYR A 485 9.40 -16.73 -5.40
N GLN A 486 8.96 -17.53 -6.36
CA GLN A 486 9.31 -17.40 -7.76
C GLN A 486 8.07 -17.63 -8.63
N ALA A 487 7.85 -16.73 -9.58
CA ALA A 487 6.87 -16.92 -10.64
C ALA A 487 7.52 -16.76 -12.00
N VAL A 488 7.41 -17.78 -12.84
CA VAL A 488 7.90 -17.77 -14.21
C VAL A 488 6.70 -17.66 -15.14
N PRO A 489 6.64 -16.64 -16.01
CA PRO A 489 5.49 -16.46 -16.89
C PRO A 489 5.34 -17.65 -17.83
N GLY A 490 4.09 -18.05 -18.08
CA GLY A 490 3.79 -19.11 -19.02
C GLY A 490 4.02 -18.66 -20.47
N LEU A 491 4.42 -19.59 -21.33
CA LEU A 491 4.52 -19.33 -22.77
C LEU A 491 3.13 -19.43 -23.42
N ASP A 492 2.86 -18.61 -24.42
CA ASP A 492 1.67 -18.68 -25.28
C ASP A 492 0.33 -18.68 -24.50
N GLY A 493 0.24 -17.92 -23.40
CA GLY A 493 -0.97 -17.80 -22.58
C GLY A 493 -1.23 -18.98 -21.64
N SER A 494 -0.23 -19.86 -21.44
CA SER A 494 -0.26 -20.81 -20.32
C SER A 494 -0.12 -20.09 -18.98
N ALA A 495 -0.63 -20.70 -17.91
CA ALA A 495 -0.49 -20.18 -16.55
C ALA A 495 0.99 -20.12 -16.14
N ALA A 496 1.33 -19.15 -15.29
CA ALA A 496 2.67 -19.05 -14.72
C ALA A 496 3.04 -20.31 -13.90
N SER A 497 4.32 -20.63 -13.90
CA SER A 497 4.89 -21.62 -12.98
C SER A 497 5.25 -20.92 -11.68
N ILE A 498 4.47 -21.19 -10.63
CA ILE A 498 4.66 -20.61 -9.30
C ILE A 498 5.38 -21.63 -8.39
N SER A 499 6.39 -21.16 -7.68
CA SER A 499 7.08 -21.88 -6.61
C SER A 499 7.20 -20.96 -5.40
N ASP A 500 6.90 -21.46 -4.20
CA ASP A 500 7.17 -20.78 -2.95
C ASP A 500 7.80 -21.74 -1.94
N VAL A 501 8.99 -21.39 -1.44
CA VAL A 501 9.76 -22.20 -0.51
C VAL A 501 10.11 -21.39 0.73
N LEU A 502 9.66 -21.87 1.89
CA LEU A 502 10.10 -21.37 3.18
C LEU A 502 11.34 -22.16 3.64
N VAL A 503 12.48 -21.47 3.67
CA VAL A 503 13.76 -21.97 4.16
C VAL A 503 13.84 -21.73 5.66
N THR A 504 14.03 -22.79 6.43
CA THR A 504 14.18 -22.72 7.89
C THR A 504 15.45 -23.44 8.35
N PRO A 505 15.92 -23.18 9.59
CA PRO A 505 17.03 -23.94 10.18
C PRO A 505 16.78 -25.46 10.28
N PHE A 506 15.53 -25.91 10.11
CA PHE A 506 15.13 -27.31 10.19
C PHE A 506 14.91 -27.97 8.83
N GLY A 507 15.06 -27.22 7.74
CA GLY A 507 14.82 -27.65 6.36
C GLY A 507 13.84 -26.76 5.61
N ASN A 508 13.62 -27.10 4.34
CA ASN A 508 12.80 -26.33 3.42
C ASN A 508 11.37 -26.88 3.39
N MET A 509 10.39 -26.00 3.35
CA MET A 509 8.98 -26.33 3.20
C MET A 509 8.43 -25.71 1.92
N ASP A 510 7.74 -26.50 1.11
CA ASP A 510 7.05 -26.04 -0.09
C ASP A 510 5.68 -25.47 0.29
N LEU A 511 5.50 -24.17 0.05
CA LEU A 511 4.29 -23.39 0.30
C LEU A 511 3.55 -23.05 -1.00
N SER A 512 3.98 -23.56 -2.16
CA SER A 512 3.42 -23.19 -3.47
C SER A 512 1.90 -23.42 -3.56
N TRP A 513 1.37 -24.41 -2.83
CA TRP A 513 -0.06 -24.71 -2.77
C TRP A 513 -0.88 -23.65 -2.01
N MET A 514 -0.26 -22.88 -1.11
CA MET A 514 -0.92 -21.80 -0.37
C MET A 514 -1.10 -20.56 -1.24
N PHE A 515 -0.18 -20.33 -2.16
CA PHE A 515 -0.11 -19.11 -2.98
C PHE A 515 -0.29 -19.38 -4.47
N SER A 516 -0.94 -20.49 -4.83
CA SER A 516 -1.16 -20.84 -6.24
C SER A 516 -2.08 -19.86 -6.97
N GLY A 517 -2.86 -19.04 -6.23
CA GLY A 517 -3.64 -17.94 -6.77
C GLY A 517 -2.85 -16.63 -6.91
N PHE A 518 -1.63 -16.56 -6.34
CA PHE A 518 -0.79 -15.38 -6.44
C PHE A 518 0.09 -15.53 -7.69
N ASP A 519 -0.37 -15.02 -8.84
CA ASP A 519 0.43 -14.91 -10.05
C ASP A 519 1.06 -13.52 -10.13
N ALA A 520 2.33 -13.42 -9.72
CA ALA A 520 3.03 -12.14 -9.76
C ALA A 520 3.40 -11.67 -11.17
N THR A 521 3.19 -12.51 -12.19
CA THR A 521 3.53 -12.18 -13.58
C THR A 521 2.35 -11.56 -14.33
N ALA A 522 1.17 -11.56 -13.72
CA ALA A 522 -0.06 -11.05 -14.31
C ALA A 522 -0.45 -9.70 -13.70
N ASP A 523 -1.08 -8.86 -14.53
CA ASP A 523 -1.79 -7.68 -14.05
C ASP A 523 -2.98 -8.08 -13.20
N PHE A 524 -3.39 -7.21 -12.28
CA PHE A 524 -4.62 -7.42 -11.53
C PHE A 524 -5.83 -7.26 -12.44
N ASN A 525 -6.80 -8.16 -12.31
CA ASN A 525 -8.09 -8.04 -12.99
C ASN A 525 -9.21 -7.87 -11.96
N PRO A 526 -9.84 -6.68 -11.87
CA PRO A 526 -11.00 -6.47 -11.00
C PRO A 526 -12.14 -7.48 -11.23
N GLY A 527 -12.25 -7.98 -12.47
CA GLY A 527 -13.25 -8.97 -12.85
C GLY A 527 -13.09 -10.31 -12.14
N ASP A 528 -11.88 -10.71 -11.75
CA ASP A 528 -11.67 -12.00 -11.07
C ASP A 528 -12.33 -11.99 -9.68
N ILE A 529 -12.35 -10.83 -9.02
CA ILE A 529 -12.97 -10.61 -7.71
C ILE A 529 -14.49 -10.39 -7.87
N LEU A 530 -14.89 -9.57 -8.87
CA LEU A 530 -16.28 -9.16 -9.05
C LEU A 530 -17.15 -10.23 -9.72
N ALA A 531 -16.60 -11.03 -10.64
CA ALA A 531 -17.32 -12.16 -11.23
C ALA A 531 -17.54 -13.31 -10.23
N GLY A 532 -16.68 -13.42 -9.20
CA GLY A 532 -16.82 -14.36 -8.09
C GLY A 532 -18.02 -14.10 -7.17
N LEU A 533 -18.77 -13.00 -7.38
CA LEU A 533 -20.03 -12.70 -6.67
C LEU A 533 -21.21 -13.60 -7.12
N ASP A 534 -20.99 -14.54 -8.04
CA ASP A 534 -22.00 -15.53 -8.46
C ASP A 534 -22.26 -16.55 -7.34
N PHE A 535 -23.24 -16.26 -6.49
CA PHE A 535 -23.86 -17.27 -5.65
C PHE A 535 -24.73 -18.15 -6.55
N GLY A 536 -24.10 -19.05 -7.28
CA GLY A 536 -24.76 -20.01 -8.15
C GLY A 536 -25.97 -20.63 -7.44
N ASP A 537 -27.15 -20.31 -7.95
CA ASP A 537 -28.44 -20.99 -7.78
C ASP A 537 -28.64 -21.76 -6.45
N LEU A 538 -28.51 -21.07 -5.31
CA LEU A 538 -28.95 -21.60 -4.01
C LEU A 538 -30.45 -21.35 -3.84
N GLY A 539 -31.23 -22.01 -4.70
CA GLY A 539 -32.69 -22.17 -4.58
C GLY A 539 -33.11 -23.27 -3.62
#